data_AF-A0A811N834-F1
#
_entry.id   AF-A0A811N834-F1
#
_cell.length_a   1.000
_cell.length_b   1.000
_cell.length_c   1.000
_cell.angle_alpha   90.00
_cell.angle_beta   90.00
_cell.angle_gamma   90.00
#
_symmetry.space_group_name_H-M   'P 1'
#
loop_
_entity.id
_entity.type
_entity.pdbx_description
1 polymer ?
#
loop_
_entity_poly.entity_id
_entity_poly.type
_entity_poly.pdbx_seq_one_letter_code
_entity_poly.pdbx_strand_id
1 'polypeptide(L)'
;MEASTSTRSLLKKRASDWDLALSAAAAAGQERDYRFIAKAVDEAYRAVECGGGNPFGAVIARGDEEVACNKLGRIDLSDCEIYASCQPCPMCLRLIRLSKIKKVVYGAKAQVAAAAAGFSSSIPDAFVEYYQKSGIEIRQAEGEAARIAEEVFEKTEGRFQTK
;
A
#
# COMPACT_ATOMS: atom_id res chain seq x y z
N MET A 1 27.90 4.94 -12.55
CA MET A 1 27.84 4.12 -11.32
C MET A 1 27.76 5.04 -10.10
N GLU A 2 26.61 5.70 -9.85
CA GLU A 2 26.46 6.63 -8.69
C GLU A 2 25.12 6.48 -7.94
N ALA A 3 24.18 5.66 -8.44
CA ALA A 3 22.84 5.52 -7.83
C ALA A 3 22.81 4.75 -6.49
N SER A 4 23.91 4.09 -6.10
CA SER A 4 23.93 3.11 -4.99
C SER A 4 24.15 3.71 -3.59
N THR A 5 24.87 4.84 -3.47
CA THR A 5 25.17 5.43 -2.16
C THR A 5 24.02 6.31 -1.64
N SER A 6 23.31 6.96 -2.56
CA SER A 6 22.17 7.84 -2.25
C SER A 6 20.91 7.05 -1.83
N THR A 7 20.61 5.93 -2.50
CA THR A 7 19.51 5.03 -2.12
C THR A 7 19.73 4.41 -0.73
N ARG A 8 20.96 4.01 -0.41
CA ARG A 8 21.27 3.38 0.89
C ARG A 8 21.15 4.36 2.08
N SER A 9 21.43 5.65 1.89
CA SER A 9 21.25 6.66 2.93
C SER A 9 19.79 7.06 3.10
N LEU A 10 19.02 7.14 2.01
CA LEU A 10 17.58 7.38 2.02
C LEU A 10 16.81 6.23 2.71
N LEU A 11 17.19 4.98 2.45
CA LEU A 11 16.63 3.79 3.12
C LEU A 11 16.90 3.81 4.62
N LYS A 12 18.13 4.15 5.05
CA LYS A 12 18.47 4.26 6.48
C LYS A 12 17.73 5.38 7.19
N LYS A 13 17.55 6.53 6.53
CA LYS A 13 16.79 7.67 7.08
C LYS A 13 15.30 7.33 7.20
N ARG A 14 14.73 6.66 6.21
CA ARG A 14 13.34 6.14 6.27
C ARG A 14 13.13 5.16 7.40
N ALA A 15 14.05 4.20 7.58
CA ALA A 15 13.96 3.23 8.65
C ALA A 15 13.86 3.91 10.04
N SER A 16 14.69 4.93 10.30
CA SER A 16 14.60 5.69 11.56
C SER A 16 13.33 6.54 11.69
N ASP A 17 12.85 7.14 10.59
CA ASP A 17 11.60 7.89 10.59
C ASP A 17 10.40 6.95 10.83
N TRP A 18 10.48 5.71 10.35
CA TRP A 18 9.45 4.68 10.54
C TRP A 18 9.45 4.05 11.93
N ASP A 19 10.59 3.97 12.62
CA ASP A 19 10.65 3.50 14.02
C ASP A 19 9.93 4.47 14.98
N LEU A 20 10.11 5.78 14.78
CA LEU A 20 9.40 6.82 15.55
C LEU A 20 7.88 6.78 15.27
N ALA A 21 7.52 6.62 14.00
CA ALA A 21 6.15 6.50 13.56
C ALA A 21 5.48 5.19 14.02
N LEU A 22 6.22 4.08 14.11
CA LEU A 22 5.78 2.81 14.69
C LEU A 22 5.44 2.99 16.18
N SER A 23 6.29 3.72 16.93
CA SER A 23 6.02 4.03 18.33
C SER A 23 4.75 4.88 18.51
N ALA A 24 4.48 5.82 17.60
CA ALA A 24 3.26 6.62 17.61
C ALA A 24 2.01 5.79 17.25
N ALA A 25 2.11 4.91 16.24
CA ALA A 25 1.04 3.99 15.86
C ALA A 25 0.75 2.94 16.95
N ALA A 26 1.77 2.47 17.66
CA ALA A 26 1.64 1.59 18.82
C ALA A 26 0.88 2.26 19.97
N ALA A 27 1.17 3.53 20.25
CA ALA A 27 0.43 4.31 21.25
C ALA A 27 -1.06 4.50 20.87
N ALA A 28 -1.39 4.49 19.57
CA ALA A 28 -2.75 4.57 19.04
C ALA A 28 -3.44 3.20 18.86
N GLY A 29 -2.77 2.09 19.18
CA GLY A 29 -3.30 0.74 18.98
C GLY A 29 -3.41 0.30 17.50
N GLN A 30 -2.78 1.04 16.58
CA GLN A 30 -2.79 0.80 15.13
C GLN A 30 -1.44 0.29 14.60
N GLU A 31 -0.63 -0.30 15.48
CA GLU A 31 0.73 -0.75 15.15
C GLU A 31 0.77 -1.74 13.97
N ARG A 32 -0.20 -2.65 13.92
CA ARG A 32 -0.28 -3.67 12.87
C ARG A 32 -0.51 -3.05 11.49
N ASP A 33 -1.49 -2.15 11.41
CA ASP A 33 -1.82 -1.45 10.16
C ASP A 33 -0.63 -0.63 9.70
N TYR A 34 -0.01 0.12 10.62
CA TYR A 34 1.18 0.90 10.33
C TYR A 34 2.31 0.01 9.79
N ARG A 35 2.61 -1.11 10.45
CA ARG A 35 3.68 -2.02 10.05
C ARG A 35 3.51 -2.53 8.61
N PHE A 36 2.31 -2.98 8.24
CA PHE A 36 2.08 -3.52 6.91
C PHE A 36 1.91 -2.44 5.84
N ILE A 37 1.30 -1.29 6.18
CA ILE A 37 1.23 -0.15 5.26
C ILE A 37 2.62 0.43 5.01
N ALA A 38 3.47 0.55 6.02
CA ALA A 38 4.85 1.01 5.85
C ALA A 38 5.64 0.11 4.90
N LYS A 39 5.46 -1.21 4.99
CA LYS A 39 6.04 -2.15 4.02
C LYS A 39 5.47 -1.96 2.61
N ALA A 40 4.16 -1.77 2.47
CA ALA A 40 3.54 -1.49 1.18
C ALA A 40 4.07 -0.17 0.58
N VAL A 41 4.33 0.84 1.42
CA VAL A 41 4.94 2.11 1.03
C VAL A 41 6.41 1.94 0.64
N ASP A 42 7.17 1.12 1.36
CA ASP A 42 8.54 0.77 0.97
C ASP A 42 8.60 0.16 -0.43
N GLU A 43 7.71 -0.81 -0.69
CA GLU A 43 7.62 -1.45 -2.00
C GLU A 43 7.22 -0.44 -3.10
N ALA A 44 6.30 0.49 -2.79
CA ALA A 44 5.95 1.57 -3.70
C ALA A 44 7.15 2.47 -4.04
N TYR A 45 7.98 2.82 -3.06
CA TYR A 45 9.20 3.59 -3.31
C TYR A 45 10.21 2.81 -4.14
N ARG A 46 10.43 1.53 -3.81
CA ARG A 46 11.34 0.66 -4.57
C ARG A 46 10.91 0.51 -6.02
N ALA A 47 9.61 0.40 -6.29
CA ALA A 47 9.06 0.33 -7.64
C ALA A 47 9.44 1.56 -8.49
N VAL A 48 9.35 2.76 -7.90
CA VAL A 48 9.75 4.01 -8.57
C VAL A 48 11.27 4.10 -8.71
N GLU A 49 12.03 3.75 -7.67
CA GLU A 49 13.50 3.79 -7.68
C GLU A 49 14.12 2.85 -8.73
N CYS A 50 13.45 1.73 -9.03
CA CYS A 50 13.85 0.82 -10.10
C CYS A 50 13.54 1.34 -11.53
N GLY A 51 12.95 2.54 -11.66
CA GLY A 51 12.81 3.26 -12.94
C GLY A 51 11.75 2.70 -13.90
N GLY A 52 10.94 1.74 -13.46
CA GLY A 52 9.91 1.10 -14.30
C GLY A 52 8.53 0.96 -13.66
N GLY A 53 8.37 1.35 -12.39
CA GLY A 53 7.13 1.16 -11.62
C GLY A 53 6.43 2.47 -11.25
N ASN A 54 5.12 2.39 -11.11
CA ASN A 54 4.31 3.41 -10.46
C ASN A 54 4.45 3.30 -8.92
N PRO A 55 4.15 4.36 -8.15
CA PRO A 55 4.25 4.37 -6.68
C PRO A 55 3.13 3.57 -5.99
N PHE A 56 2.91 2.33 -6.41
CA PHE A 56 1.91 1.42 -5.86
C PHE A 56 2.60 0.20 -5.27
N GLY A 57 2.30 -0.07 -4.01
CA GLY A 57 2.77 -1.27 -3.32
C GLY A 57 1.66 -1.89 -2.50
N ALA A 58 1.74 -3.20 -2.33
CA ALA A 58 0.81 -3.97 -1.51
C ALA A 58 1.51 -5.15 -0.87
N VAL A 59 1.03 -5.52 0.31
CA VAL A 59 1.54 -6.62 1.13
C VAL A 59 0.37 -7.51 1.53
N ILE A 60 0.57 -8.81 1.45
CA ILE A 60 -0.40 -9.79 1.97
C ILE A 60 0.09 -10.22 3.35
N ALA A 61 -0.81 -10.23 4.32
CA ALA A 61 -0.53 -10.65 5.68
C ALA A 61 -1.42 -11.82 6.09
N ARG A 62 -0.89 -12.71 6.94
CA ARG A 62 -1.63 -13.73 7.68
C ARG A 62 -1.28 -13.57 9.15
N GLY A 63 -2.20 -13.04 9.94
CA GLY A 63 -1.90 -12.66 11.33
C GLY A 63 -0.86 -11.54 11.37
N ASP A 64 0.26 -11.77 12.05
CA ASP A 64 1.37 -10.81 12.17
C ASP A 64 2.51 -11.07 11.17
N GLU A 65 2.32 -12.01 10.23
CA GLU A 65 3.35 -12.40 9.26
C GLU A 65 3.00 -11.94 7.84
N GLU A 66 4.01 -11.49 7.11
CA GLU A 66 3.91 -11.21 5.68
C GLU A 66 4.00 -12.50 4.87
N VAL A 67 3.13 -12.61 3.87
CA VAL A 67 3.03 -13.78 3.01
C VAL A 67 3.45 -13.41 1.58
N ALA A 68 4.50 -14.07 1.10
CA ALA A 68 4.89 -13.98 -0.31
C ALA A 68 4.04 -14.95 -1.15
N CYS A 69 3.34 -14.45 -2.18
CA CYS A 69 2.46 -15.25 -3.04
C CYS A 69 3.15 -16.49 -3.63
N ASN A 70 4.42 -16.37 -4.02
CA ASN A 70 5.20 -17.48 -4.60
C ASN A 70 5.41 -18.65 -3.63
N LYS A 71 5.16 -18.48 -2.32
CA LYS A 71 5.32 -19.51 -1.30
C LYS A 71 4.03 -20.30 -1.02
N LEU A 72 2.87 -19.83 -1.48
CA LEU A 72 1.58 -20.37 -1.03
C LEU A 72 1.05 -21.52 -1.87
N GLY A 73 1.45 -21.60 -3.16
CA GLY A 73 1.01 -22.67 -4.07
C GLY A 73 -0.51 -22.80 -4.24
N ARG A 74 -1.28 -21.78 -3.85
CA ARG A 74 -2.76 -21.80 -3.83
C ARG A 74 -3.33 -20.42 -4.14
N ILE A 75 -4.55 -20.42 -4.66
CA ILE A 75 -5.32 -19.19 -4.99
C ILE A 75 -6.24 -18.80 -3.82
N ASP A 76 -6.60 -19.76 -2.96
CA ASP A 76 -7.44 -19.49 -1.79
C ASP A 76 -6.62 -18.83 -0.67
N LEU A 77 -6.90 -17.56 -0.44
CA LEU A 77 -6.27 -16.69 0.57
C LEU A 77 -7.32 -16.18 1.57
N SER A 78 -8.35 -16.98 1.84
CA SER A 78 -9.42 -16.61 2.77
C SER A 78 -8.99 -16.42 4.22
N ASP A 79 -7.79 -16.87 4.57
CA ASP A 79 -7.09 -16.68 5.84
C ASP A 79 -6.12 -15.48 5.83
N CYS A 80 -6.07 -14.72 4.73
CA CYS A 80 -5.14 -13.61 4.55
C CYS A 80 -5.89 -12.26 4.47
N GLU A 81 -5.14 -11.21 4.74
CA GLU A 81 -5.53 -9.80 4.66
C GLU A 81 -4.57 -9.09 3.69
N ILE A 82 -5.01 -8.04 3.01
CA ILE A 82 -4.15 -7.24 2.13
C ILE A 82 -4.05 -5.80 2.62
N TYR A 83 -2.83 -5.28 2.63
CA TYR A 83 -2.46 -3.93 3.01
C TYR A 83 -1.87 -3.24 1.79
N ALA A 84 -2.42 -2.10 1.37
CA ALA A 84 -2.01 -1.40 0.16
C ALA A 84 -1.63 0.06 0.44
N SER A 85 -0.62 0.57 -0.26
CA SER A 85 -0.24 1.98 -0.15
C SER A 85 -1.37 2.91 -0.61
N CYS A 86 -2.17 2.50 -1.60
CA CYS A 86 -3.34 3.24 -2.03
C CYS A 86 -4.60 2.39 -2.07
N GLN A 87 -5.74 3.07 -2.14
CA GLN A 87 -7.03 2.46 -2.40
C GLN A 87 -6.97 1.54 -3.64
N PRO A 88 -7.49 0.30 -3.55
CA PRO A 88 -7.41 -0.66 -4.64
C PRO A 88 -8.33 -0.28 -5.81
N CYS A 89 -7.84 -0.43 -7.03
CA CYS A 89 -8.64 -0.18 -8.24
C CYS A 89 -9.65 -1.33 -8.51
N PRO A 90 -10.62 -1.12 -9.42
CA PRO A 90 -11.62 -2.15 -9.75
C PRO A 90 -11.01 -3.49 -10.19
N MET A 91 -9.87 -3.47 -10.88
CA MET A 91 -9.15 -4.67 -11.30
C MET A 91 -8.58 -5.43 -10.08
N CYS A 92 -7.93 -4.73 -9.15
CA CYS A 92 -7.39 -5.34 -7.93
C CYS A 92 -8.49 -5.91 -7.05
N LEU A 93 -9.61 -5.21 -6.89
CA LEU A 93 -10.75 -5.68 -6.12
C LEU A 93 -11.38 -6.96 -6.70
N ARG A 94 -11.40 -7.10 -8.03
CA ARG A 94 -11.84 -8.33 -8.69
C ARG A 94 -10.94 -9.52 -8.36
N LEU A 95 -9.62 -9.31 -8.34
CA LEU A 95 -8.65 -10.34 -7.98
C LEU A 95 -8.70 -10.71 -6.50
N ILE A 96 -8.78 -9.73 -5.60
CA ILE A 96 -8.94 -9.93 -4.15
C ILE A 96 -10.16 -10.83 -3.87
N ARG A 97 -11.28 -10.55 -4.54
CA ARG A 97 -12.49 -11.37 -4.46
C ARG A 97 -12.26 -12.80 -4.96
N LEU A 98 -11.57 -12.97 -6.08
CA LEU A 98 -11.27 -14.29 -6.66
C LEU A 98 -10.38 -15.11 -5.71
N SER A 99 -9.44 -14.45 -5.03
CA SER A 99 -8.57 -15.06 -4.03
C SER A 99 -9.24 -15.24 -2.66
N LYS A 100 -10.52 -14.86 -2.52
CA LYS A 100 -11.32 -14.96 -1.28
C LYS A 100 -10.78 -14.19 -0.07
N ILE A 101 -9.89 -13.22 -0.28
CA ILE A 101 -9.44 -12.32 0.79
C ILE A 101 -10.64 -11.50 1.25
N LYS A 102 -10.86 -11.45 2.56
CA LYS A 102 -12.02 -10.79 3.16
C LYS A 102 -11.74 -9.40 3.68
N LYS A 103 -10.46 -9.02 3.84
CA LYS A 103 -10.08 -7.74 4.44
C LYS A 103 -9.02 -7.03 3.62
N VAL A 104 -9.26 -5.75 3.39
CA VAL A 104 -8.41 -4.83 2.66
C VAL A 104 -8.23 -3.57 3.50
N VAL A 105 -6.98 -3.23 3.78
CA VAL A 105 -6.60 -2.00 4.45
C VAL A 105 -5.76 -1.18 3.48
N TYR A 106 -6.06 0.10 3.31
CA TYR A 106 -5.31 0.98 2.42
C TYR A 106 -4.91 2.30 3.10
N GLY A 107 -3.76 2.85 2.75
CA GLY A 107 -3.26 4.11 3.32
C GLY A 107 -3.84 5.35 2.64
N ALA A 108 -3.36 5.65 1.43
CA ALA A 108 -3.78 6.82 0.66
C ALA A 108 -5.08 6.60 -0.10
N LYS A 109 -5.90 7.65 -0.20
CA LYS A 109 -7.09 7.65 -1.06
C LYS A 109 -6.69 7.66 -2.53
N ALA A 110 -7.52 7.06 -3.39
CA ALA A 110 -7.27 7.04 -4.84
C ALA A 110 -7.13 8.44 -5.44
N GLN A 111 -7.76 9.45 -4.84
CA GLN A 111 -7.67 10.84 -5.28
C GLN A 111 -6.26 11.44 -5.15
N VAL A 112 -5.55 11.10 -4.07
CA VAL A 112 -4.16 11.56 -3.83
C VAL A 112 -3.22 10.90 -4.84
N ALA A 113 -3.40 9.59 -5.05
CA ALA A 113 -2.67 8.86 -6.07
C ALA A 113 -3.01 9.35 -7.49
N ALA A 114 -4.27 9.67 -7.78
CA ALA A 114 -4.73 10.18 -9.08
C ALA A 114 -4.14 11.56 -9.39
N ALA A 115 -4.07 12.45 -8.40
CA ALA A 115 -3.45 13.76 -8.54
C ALA A 115 -1.96 13.67 -8.87
N ALA A 116 -1.23 12.82 -8.13
CA ALA A 116 0.21 12.63 -8.35
C ALA A 116 0.55 11.83 -9.60
N ALA A 117 -0.28 10.84 -9.95
CA ALA A 117 -0.02 9.90 -11.02
C ALA A 117 -0.77 10.16 -12.33
N GLY A 118 -1.48 11.29 -12.45
CA GLY A 118 -2.16 11.68 -13.68
C GLY A 118 -3.29 10.73 -14.14
N PHE A 119 -3.76 9.82 -13.28
CA PHE A 119 -4.90 8.97 -13.60
C PHE A 119 -6.20 9.74 -13.35
N SER A 120 -6.99 10.00 -14.39
CA SER A 120 -8.29 10.69 -14.29
C SER A 120 -9.41 9.87 -13.65
N SER A 121 -9.13 8.64 -13.22
CA SER A 121 -10.14 7.74 -12.67
C SER A 121 -10.38 8.02 -11.19
N SER A 122 -11.23 9.00 -10.88
CA SER A 122 -12.02 8.95 -9.65
C SER A 122 -12.69 7.58 -9.61
N ILE A 123 -12.30 6.70 -8.69
CA ILE A 123 -13.09 5.52 -8.37
C ILE A 123 -14.33 6.07 -7.66
N PRO A 124 -15.53 6.00 -8.25
CA PRO A 124 -16.72 6.48 -7.58
C PRO A 124 -16.90 5.71 -6.26
N ASP A 125 -17.27 6.37 -5.18
CA ASP A 125 -17.48 5.72 -3.87
C ASP A 125 -18.44 4.52 -3.97
N ALA A 126 -19.36 4.56 -4.93
CA ALA A 126 -20.26 3.46 -5.29
C ALA A 126 -19.54 2.13 -5.61
N PHE A 127 -18.32 2.17 -6.15
CA PHE A 127 -17.52 0.96 -6.39
C PHE A 127 -17.00 0.35 -5.10
N VAL A 128 -16.56 1.17 -4.13
CA VAL A 128 -16.14 0.68 -2.82
C VAL A 128 -17.33 0.07 -2.09
N GLU A 129 -18.47 0.76 -2.12
CA GLU A 129 -19.72 0.23 -1.55
C GLU A 129 -20.13 -1.11 -2.18
N TYR A 130 -19.99 -1.25 -3.50
CA TYR A 130 -20.30 -2.50 -4.20
C TYR A 130 -19.49 -3.66 -3.62
N TYR A 131 -18.17 -3.48 -3.44
CA TYR A 131 -17.31 -4.52 -2.91
C TYR A 131 -17.50 -4.77 -1.41
N GLN A 132 -17.84 -3.74 -0.63
CA GLN A 132 -18.26 -3.88 0.77
C GLN A 132 -19.52 -4.74 0.90
N LYS A 133 -20.56 -4.46 0.10
CA LYS A 133 -21.78 -5.27 0.00
C LYS A 133 -21.51 -6.70 -0.48
N SER A 134 -20.38 -6.90 -1.16
CA SER A 134 -19.97 -8.19 -1.71
C SER A 134 -19.29 -9.12 -0.71
N GLY A 135 -19.13 -8.68 0.56
CA GLY A 135 -18.55 -9.45 1.67
C GLY A 135 -17.06 -9.23 1.91
N ILE A 136 -16.47 -8.17 1.32
CA ILE A 136 -15.08 -7.77 1.54
C ILE A 136 -15.08 -6.52 2.42
N GLU A 137 -14.46 -6.61 3.59
CA GLU A 137 -14.19 -5.47 4.45
C GLU A 137 -13.09 -4.61 3.82
N ILE A 138 -13.42 -3.37 3.46
CA ILE A 138 -12.47 -2.41 2.90
C ILE A 138 -12.48 -1.18 3.80
N ARG A 139 -11.32 -0.85 4.38
CA ARG A 139 -11.15 0.30 5.26
C ARG A 139 -9.86 1.06 4.98
N GLN A 140 -9.87 2.35 5.28
CA GLN A 140 -8.66 3.18 5.27
C GLN A 140 -7.90 2.98 6.60
N ALA A 141 -6.58 2.94 6.55
CA ALA A 141 -5.73 3.05 7.74
C ALA A 141 -5.78 4.49 8.27
N GLU A 142 -5.66 4.68 9.58
CA GLU A 142 -5.70 6.02 10.16
C GLU A 142 -4.31 6.49 10.62
N GLY A 143 -4.23 7.78 10.94
CA GLY A 143 -3.04 8.38 11.52
C GLY A 143 -1.81 8.28 10.63
N GLU A 144 -0.71 7.84 11.22
CA GLU A 144 0.60 7.86 10.58
C GLU A 144 0.69 6.93 9.38
N ALA A 145 -0.07 5.83 9.38
CA ALA A 145 -0.13 4.89 8.26
C ALA A 145 -0.70 5.54 6.98
N ALA A 146 -1.76 6.35 7.12
CA ALA A 146 -2.29 7.12 6.00
C ALA A 146 -1.28 8.17 5.53
N ARG A 147 -0.65 8.88 6.47
CA ARG A 147 0.30 9.97 6.17
C ARG A 147 1.48 9.50 5.31
N ILE A 148 2.16 8.43 5.72
CA ILE A 148 3.31 7.90 4.96
C ILE A 148 2.90 7.36 3.59
N ALA A 149 1.65 6.91 3.48
CA ALA A 149 1.10 6.38 2.25
C ALA A 149 0.68 7.47 1.27
N GLU A 150 0.34 8.66 1.73
CA GLU A 150 0.13 9.84 0.86
C GLU A 150 1.48 10.44 0.44
N GLU A 151 2.42 10.51 1.38
CA GLU A 151 3.75 11.08 1.18
C GLU A 151 4.54 10.40 0.06
N VAL A 152 4.35 9.09 -0.17
CA VAL A 152 5.01 8.40 -1.30
C VAL A 152 4.60 8.96 -2.65
N PHE A 153 3.33 9.34 -2.82
CA PHE A 153 2.85 9.91 -4.08
C PHE A 153 3.42 11.31 -4.31
N GLU A 154 3.48 12.14 -3.27
CA GLU A 154 4.07 13.48 -3.33
C GLU A 154 5.58 13.42 -3.62
N LYS A 155 6.33 12.58 -2.90
CA LYS A 155 7.80 12.51 -3.01
C LYS A 155 8.28 11.84 -4.29
N THR A 156 7.43 11.06 -4.94
CA THR A 156 7.76 10.38 -6.20
C THR A 156 7.19 11.09 -7.42
N GLU A 157 6.44 12.17 -7.24
CA GLU A 157 5.89 12.98 -8.32
C GLU A 157 6.98 13.36 -9.35
N GLY A 158 6.69 13.13 -10.63
CA GLY A 158 7.64 13.37 -11.73
C GLY A 158 8.76 12.33 -11.91
N ARG A 159 8.85 11.30 -11.05
CA ARG A 159 9.85 10.21 -11.18
C ARG A 159 9.32 8.94 -11.84
N PHE A 160 8.03 8.87 -12.14
CA PHE A 160 7.39 7.76 -12.81
C PHE A 160 6.61 8.28 -14.03
N GLN A 161 6.62 7.51 -15.14
CA GLN A 161 6.02 7.93 -16.41
C GLN A 161 4.59 7.40 -16.54
N THR A 162 3.63 8.28 -16.73
CA THR A 162 2.38 7.94 -17.44
C THR A 162 2.68 7.86 -18.92
N LYS A 163 2.75 6.65 -19.46
CA LYS A 163 2.73 6.44 -20.91
C LYS A 163 1.32 6.58 -21.46
#